data_AF-A0AAR2JZF5-F1
#
_entry.id   AF-A0AAR2JZF5-F1
#
_cell.length_a   1.000
_cell.length_b   1.000
_cell.length_c   1.000
_cell.angle_alpha   90.00
_cell.angle_beta   90.00
_cell.angle_gamma   90.00
#
_symmetry.space_group_name_H-M   'P 1'
#
loop_
_entity.id
_entity.type
_entity.pdbx_description
1 polymer ?
#
loop_
_entity_poly.entity_id
_entity_poly.type
_entity_poly.pdbx_seq_one_letter_code
_entity_poly.pdbx_strand_id
1 'polypeptide(L)'
;MPETSLVIIRYGPYKSCGVVDHRTFRLDGLQAVLKDCGHSYVLEKIPDWNQVELVVNGECIYKCNINDLEFGNNSSFSEIYYRDLLNIRNSL
;
A
#
# COMPACT_ATOMS: atom_id res chain seq x y z
N MET A 1 16.19 -17.60 -6.02
CA MET A 1 15.69 -16.68 -4.98
C MET A 1 16.13 -15.29 -5.40
N PRO A 2 15.34 -14.49 -6.14
CA PRO A 2 15.80 -13.15 -6.42
C PRO A 2 15.62 -12.30 -5.16
N GLU A 3 16.76 -12.03 -4.52
CA GLU A 3 17.26 -10.69 -4.27
C GLU A 3 16.19 -9.68 -3.82
N THR A 4 16.29 -9.28 -2.55
CA THR A 4 15.52 -8.23 -1.89
C THR A 4 15.13 -7.09 -2.85
N SER A 5 13.96 -7.21 -3.47
CA SER A 5 13.49 -6.21 -4.42
C SER A 5 13.02 -4.99 -3.64
N LEU A 6 13.55 -3.81 -4.00
CA LEU A 6 13.15 -2.54 -3.42
C LEU A 6 11.77 -2.16 -3.94
N VAL A 7 10.82 -1.99 -3.02
CA VAL A 7 9.43 -1.62 -3.32
C VAL A 7 9.20 -0.16 -2.98
N ILE A 8 8.86 0.66 -3.96
CA ILE A 8 8.54 2.08 -3.74
C ILE A 8 7.01 2.19 -3.62
N ILE A 9 6.54 2.55 -2.43
CA ILE A 9 5.14 2.82 -2.13
C ILE A 9 4.92 4.32 -2.34
N ARG A 10 4.35 4.67 -3.48
CA ARG A 10 3.88 6.02 -3.78
C ARG A 10 2.51 6.22 -3.18
N TYR A 11 2.32 7.25 -2.37
CA TYR A 11 1.05 7.49 -1.69
C TYR A 11 0.64 8.95 -1.69
N GLY A 12 -0.64 9.13 -1.99
CA GLY A 12 -1.34 10.39 -2.03
C GLY A 12 -1.79 10.88 -0.67
N PRO A 13 -2.10 12.18 -0.53
CA PRO A 13 -2.78 12.66 0.64
C PRO A 13 -4.23 12.16 0.63
N TYR A 14 -4.77 11.88 1.82
CA TYR A 14 -6.16 11.44 1.97
C TYR A 14 -6.85 12.13 3.13
N LYS A 15 -8.18 12.20 3.03
CA LYS A 15 -8.99 12.81 4.07
C LYS A 15 -9.15 11.85 5.23
N SER A 16 -8.69 12.26 6.41
CA SER A 16 -8.87 11.53 7.66
C SER A 16 -9.19 12.52 8.78
N CYS A 17 -10.29 12.27 9.50
CA CYS A 17 -10.80 13.16 10.55
C CYS A 17 -11.01 14.61 10.06
N GLY A 18 -11.52 14.79 8.84
CA GLY A 18 -11.79 16.11 8.25
C GLY A 18 -10.58 16.82 7.64
N VAL A 19 -9.36 16.33 7.88
CA VAL A 19 -8.10 16.92 7.38
C VAL A 19 -7.53 16.07 6.24
N VAL A 20 -7.06 16.72 5.19
CA VAL A 20 -6.41 16.06 4.05
C VAL A 20 -4.90 16.22 4.22
N ASP A 21 -4.20 15.10 4.40
CA ASP A 21 -2.76 15.11 4.63
C ASP A 21 -2.09 13.81 4.17
N HIS A 22 -0.78 13.84 3.94
CA HIS A 22 0.04 12.67 3.60
C HIS A 22 0.32 11.83 4.83
N ARG A 23 -0.61 10.94 5.18
CA ARG A 23 -0.46 10.00 6.30
C ARG A 23 -0.05 8.62 5.83
N THR A 24 0.70 7.91 6.66
CA THR A 24 1.13 6.53 6.42
C THR A 24 0.37 5.51 7.25
N PHE A 25 -0.58 5.98 8.09
CA PHE A 25 -1.28 5.12 9.05
C PHE A 25 -1.99 3.94 8.39
N ARG A 26 -2.64 4.16 7.24
CA ARG A 26 -3.30 3.08 6.48
C ARG A 26 -2.34 2.23 5.64
N LEU A 27 -1.09 2.65 5.48
CA LEU A 27 -0.06 1.89 4.78
C LEU A 27 0.64 0.88 5.71
N ASP A 28 0.41 0.94 7.02
CA ASP A 28 1.09 0.09 8.00
C ASP A 28 0.91 -1.42 7.70
N GLY A 29 -0.31 -1.83 7.33
CA GLY A 29 -0.60 -3.21 6.94
C GLY A 29 0.12 -3.65 5.67
N LEU A 30 0.21 -2.76 4.67
CA LEU A 30 0.98 -2.98 3.45
C LEU A 30 2.48 -3.11 3.75
N GLN A 31 3.00 -2.23 4.59
CA GLN A 31 4.40 -2.24 5.05
C GLN A 31 4.73 -3.53 5.83
N ALA A 32 3.78 -4.04 6.61
CA ALA A 32 3.93 -5.30 7.34
C ALA A 32 4.06 -6.50 6.38
N VAL A 33 3.22 -6.57 5.34
CA VAL A 33 3.31 -7.65 4.33
C VAL A 33 4.62 -7.61 3.56
N LEU A 34 5.08 -6.42 3.17
CA LEU A 34 6.36 -6.27 2.49
C LEU A 34 7.53 -6.76 3.35
N LYS A 35 7.51 -6.42 4.65
CA LYS A 35 8.50 -6.90 5.64
C LYS A 35 8.41 -8.41 5.87
N ASP A 36 7.20 -8.96 6.01
CA ASP A 36 6.95 -10.39 6.19
C ASP A 36 7.50 -11.21 5.01
N CYS A 37 7.34 -10.68 3.80
CA CYS A 37 7.85 -11.27 2.57
C CYS A 37 9.37 -11.02 2.37
N GLY A 38 10.04 -10.28 3.26
CA GLY A 38 11.48 -10.01 3.21
C GLY A 38 11.91 -8.92 2.23
N HIS A 39 10.99 -8.11 1.74
CA HIS A 39 11.27 -7.00 0.82
C HIS A 39 11.53 -5.69 1.56
N SER A 40 12.45 -4.89 1.01
CA SER A 40 12.68 -3.52 1.49
C SER A 40 11.70 -2.57 0.82
N TYR A 41 11.22 -1.56 1.54
CA TYR A 41 10.31 -0.57 0.97
C TYR A 41 10.74 0.88 1.23
N VAL A 42 10.29 1.79 0.36
CA VAL A 42 10.47 3.25 0.45
C VAL A 42 9.12 3.92 0.28
N LEU A 43 8.83 4.93 1.09
CA LEU A 43 7.60 5.71 1.02
C LEU A 43 7.86 6.99 0.22
N GLU A 44 7.11 7.20 -0.87
CA GLU A 44 7.20 8.37 -1.73
C GLU A 44 5.86 9.11 -1.75
N LYS A 45 5.87 10.41 -1.50
CA LYS A 45 4.65 11.23 -1.47
C LYS A 45 4.31 11.69 -2.88
N ILE A 46 3.08 11.44 -3.33
CA ILE A 46 2.55 11.93 -4.61
C ILE A 46 1.44 12.96 -4.38
N PRO A 47 1.19 13.90 -5.31
CA PRO A 47 0.12 14.89 -5.18
C PRO A 47 -1.28 14.29 -5.42
N ASP A 48 -1.36 13.14 -6.12
CA ASP A 48 -2.62 12.48 -6.46
C ASP A 48 -3.41 12.07 -5.22
N TRP A 49 -4.63 12.57 -5.09
CA TRP A 49 -5.48 12.30 -3.93
C TRP A 49 -5.90 10.84 -3.84
N ASN A 50 -5.82 10.30 -2.61
CA ASN A 50 -6.28 8.95 -2.28
C ASN A 50 -5.62 7.81 -3.08
N GLN A 51 -4.56 8.07 -3.83
CA GLN A 51 -3.92 7.09 -4.70
C GLN A 51 -2.74 6.42 -4.00
N VAL A 52 -2.60 5.10 -4.16
CA VAL A 52 -1.43 4.34 -3.73
C VAL A 52 -0.93 3.51 -4.90
N GLU A 53 0.37 3.56 -5.17
CA GLU A 53 1.02 2.79 -6.22
C GLU A 53 2.25 2.08 -5.66
N LEU A 54 2.39 0.80 -5.95
CA LEU A 54 3.57 0.03 -5.63
C LEU A 54 4.40 -0.13 -6.89
N VAL A 55 5.61 0.42 -6.85
CA VAL A 55 6.58 0.37 -7.93
C VAL A 55 7.73 -0.53 -7.52
N VAL A 56 7.97 -1.59 -8.28
CA VAL A 56 9.01 -2.58 -8.02
C VAL A 56 9.91 -2.64 -9.24
N ASN A 57 11.23 -2.48 -9.04
CA ASN A 57 12.19 -2.41 -10.14
C ASN A 57 11.84 -1.35 -11.23
N GLY A 58 11.15 -0.27 -10.84
CA GLY A 58 10.72 0.79 -11.76
C GLY A 58 9.39 0.55 -12.47
N GLU A 59 8.74 -0.60 -12.24
CA GLU A 59 7.44 -0.94 -12.82
C GLU A 59 6.32 -0.86 -11.77
N CYS A 60 5.22 -0.20 -12.11
CA CYS A 60 4.04 -0.13 -11.25
C CYS A 60 3.29 -1.47 -11.29
N ILE A 61 3.56 -2.36 -10.35
CA ILE A 61 2.93 -3.69 -10.31
C ILE A 61 1.53 -3.66 -9.70
N TYR A 62 1.22 -2.61 -8.93
CA TYR A 62 -0.04 -2.54 -8.20
C TYR A 62 -0.46 -1.10 -7.92
N LYS A 63 -1.77 -0.85 -7.99
CA LYS A 63 -2.38 0.46 -7.78
C LYS A 63 -3.73 0.29 -7.10
N CYS A 64 -3.94 1.02 -6.01
CA CYS A 64 -5.21 1.02 -5.29
C CYS A 64 -5.52 2.36 -4.64
N ASN A 65 -6.68 2.44 -3.99
CA ASN A 65 -7.09 3.60 -3.23
C ASN A 65 -6.68 3.44 -1.76
N ILE A 66 -6.07 4.47 -1.15
CA ILE A 66 -5.65 4.42 0.27
C ILE A 66 -6.83 4.29 1.24
N ASN A 67 -8.06 4.57 0.80
CA ASN A 67 -9.27 4.32 1.59
C ASN A 67 -9.66 2.85 1.62
N ASP A 68 -9.22 2.07 0.64
CA ASP A 68 -9.43 0.62 0.61
C ASP A 68 -8.49 -0.11 1.58
N LEU A 69 -7.33 0.50 1.87
CA LEU A 69 -6.36 0.03 2.86
C LEU A 69 -6.73 0.37 4.32
N GLU A 70 -7.94 0.88 4.59
CA GLU A 70 -8.39 1.16 5.96
C GLU A 70 -8.71 -0.13 6.74
N PHE A 71 -7.86 -0.45 7.71
CA PHE A 71 -8.16 -1.52 8.66
C PHE A 71 -9.22 -1.05 9.68
N GLY A 72 -10.46 -1.55 9.55
CA GLY A 72 -11.41 -1.57 10.67
C GLY A 72 -12.64 -0.67 10.61
N ASN A 73 -13.16 -0.28 9.44
CA ASN A 73 -14.34 0.61 9.39
C ASN A 73 -15.58 0.11 8.63
N ASN A 74 -15.82 -1.21 8.51
CA ASN A 74 -17.17 -1.79 8.56
C ASN A 74 -17.13 -3.32 8.39
N SER A 75 -18.08 -3.99 9.04
CA SER A 75 -18.11 -5.41 9.35
C SER A 75 -18.32 -6.39 8.17
N SER A 76 -17.87 -6.09 6.94
CA SER A 76 -18.10 -7.01 5.79
C SER A 76 -17.02 -7.11 4.72
N PHE A 77 -15.86 -6.46 4.82
CA PHE A 77 -14.86 -6.58 3.74
C PHE A 77 -13.44 -6.78 4.26
N SER A 78 -13.18 -8.02 4.67
CA SER A 78 -11.83 -8.55 4.82
C SER A 78 -11.27 -9.06 3.49
N GLU A 79 -12.13 -9.42 2.53
CA GLU A 79 -11.73 -10.14 1.31
C GLU A 79 -10.93 -9.30 0.32
N ILE A 80 -11.29 -8.02 0.10
CA ILE A 80 -10.56 -7.14 -0.82
C ILE A 80 -9.18 -6.85 -0.25
N TYR A 81 -9.10 -6.38 1.00
CA TYR A 81 -7.84 -6.16 1.72
C TYR A 81 -6.89 -7.38 1.65
N TYR A 82 -7.37 -8.58 1.99
CA TYR A 82 -6.53 -9.78 1.91
C TYR A 82 -6.18 -10.14 0.47
N ARG A 83 -7.11 -10.00 -0.49
CA ARG A 83 -6.86 -10.27 -1.92
C ARG A 83 -5.78 -9.35 -2.47
N ASP A 84 -5.81 -8.08 -2.11
CA ASP A 84 -4.83 -7.09 -2.52
C ASP A 84 -3.44 -7.42 -1.95
N LEU A 85 -3.35 -7.78 -0.67
CA LEU A 85 -2.11 -8.27 -0.07
C LEU A 85 -1.62 -9.58 -0.72
N LEU A 86 -2.52 -10.48 -1.08
CA LEU A 86 -2.22 -11.72 -1.80
C LEU A 86 -1.70 -11.44 -3.21
N ASN A 87 -2.30 -10.50 -3.94
CA ASN A 87 -1.85 -10.11 -5.27
C ASN A 87 -0.44 -9.52 -5.21
N ILE A 88 -0.19 -8.64 -4.24
CA ILE A 88 1.15 -8.07 -4.01
C ILE A 88 2.14 -9.19 -3.71
N ARG A 89 1.80 -10.13 -2.82
CA ARG A 89 2.67 -11.27 -2.50
C ARG A 89 2.94 -12.20 -3.69
N ASN A 90 1.97 -12.41 -4.58
CA ASN A 90 2.19 -13.25 -5.78
C ASN A 90 2.94 -12.50 -6.90
N SER A 91 2.97 -11.17 -6.84
CA SER A 91 3.61 -10.31 -7.85
C SER A 91 5.02 -9.86 -7.45
N LEU A 92 5.47 -10.19 -6.24
CA LEU A 92 6.81 -9.99 -5.70
C LEU A 92 7.60 -11.30 -5.75
#